data_AF-A0A8C4RBH4-F1
#
_entry.id   AF-A0A8C4RBH4-F1
#
_cell.length_a   1.000
_cell.length_b   1.000
_cell.length_c   1.000
_cell.angle_alpha   90.00
_cell.angle_beta   90.00
_cell.angle_gamma   90.00
#
_symmetry.space_group_name_H-M   'P 1'
#
loop_
_entity.id
_entity.type
_entity.pdbx_description
1 polymer ?
#
loop_
_entity_poly.entity_id
_entity_poly.type
_entity_poly.pdbx_seq_one_letter_code
_entity_poly.pdbx_strand_id
1 'polypeptide(L)'
;MNADTGADYLRPWKLGKAIEGTGIGLVEQSEFEGLAPGDIVRSFTWPWQLRSTLPGASLNKIDPAIVGGHVSHFLGAVGLSGLTALLGIRVKGHIRQNANQTVLISGAAGSCGHLAGQIARLEGAATVVGICGSEEKCRVLVEELGFDGAINYKKKNVEAELQSCCPRGIDVYFDNVGGDISNSVIRQMNEGGHIVLCGQISQYNKDVPYPPPLLNDIEQVLHQRSITRTEGMTKLGDSITHLQQD
;
A
#
# COMPACT_ATOMS: atom_id res chain seq x y z
N MET A 1 14.66 3.61 -11.38
CA MET A 1 14.91 2.98 -10.06
C MET A 1 16.41 2.82 -9.88
N ASN A 2 16.91 3.08 -8.67
CA ASN A 2 18.32 2.83 -8.32
C ASN A 2 18.61 1.32 -8.41
N ALA A 3 19.90 0.95 -8.52
CA ALA A 3 20.29 -0.47 -8.53
C ALA A 3 19.92 -1.19 -7.22
N ASP A 4 19.89 -0.45 -6.11
CA ASP A 4 19.78 -0.98 -4.75
C ASP A 4 18.42 -0.66 -4.10
N THR A 5 17.31 -0.96 -4.77
CA THR A 5 15.96 -0.73 -4.18
C THR A 5 15.59 -1.70 -3.06
N GLY A 6 16.38 -2.76 -2.83
CA GLY A 6 16.06 -3.83 -1.88
C GLY A 6 14.82 -4.66 -2.27
N ALA A 7 14.28 -4.46 -3.49
CA ALA A 7 13.12 -5.17 -4.00
C ALA A 7 13.55 -6.20 -5.05
N ASP A 8 13.57 -7.48 -4.69
CA ASP A 8 13.98 -8.59 -5.58
C ASP A 8 13.06 -8.78 -6.81
N TYR A 9 11.89 -8.13 -6.81
CA TYR A 9 10.87 -8.29 -7.84
C TYR A 9 10.88 -7.18 -8.93
N LEU A 10 11.68 -6.12 -8.77
CA LEU A 10 11.77 -5.03 -9.76
C LEU A 10 13.23 -4.77 -10.15
N ARG A 11 13.53 -4.93 -11.45
CA ARG A 11 14.84 -4.60 -11.99
C ARG A 11 14.92 -3.11 -12.35
N PRO A 12 16.09 -2.46 -12.21
CA PRO A 12 16.31 -1.12 -12.70
C PRO A 12 16.01 -1.01 -14.20
N TRP A 13 15.44 0.12 -14.62
CA TRP A 13 15.23 0.39 -16.03
C TRP A 13 16.57 0.50 -16.77
N LYS A 14 16.59 0.00 -18.00
CA LYS A 14 17.76 0.08 -18.87
C LYS A 14 17.70 1.37 -19.70
N LEU A 15 18.82 2.10 -19.76
CA LEU A 15 18.94 3.27 -20.62
C LEU A 15 18.64 2.90 -22.09
N GLY A 16 17.93 3.78 -22.80
CA GLY A 16 17.55 3.58 -24.20
C GLY A 16 16.44 2.54 -24.43
N LYS A 17 15.84 1.98 -23.37
CA LYS A 17 14.64 1.13 -23.46
C LYS A 17 13.41 1.90 -22.98
N ALA A 18 12.23 1.45 -23.43
CA ALA A 18 10.98 2.00 -22.94
C ALA A 18 10.86 1.76 -21.44
N ILE A 19 10.26 2.72 -20.73
CA ILE A 19 9.89 2.54 -19.33
C ILE A 19 8.77 1.49 -19.28
N GLU A 20 8.81 0.65 -18.25
CA GLU A 20 7.85 -0.43 -18.04
C GLU A 20 7.10 -0.22 -16.71
N GLY A 21 5.84 -0.66 -16.68
CA GLY A 21 5.02 -0.72 -15.47
C GLY A 21 3.85 -1.68 -15.64
N THR A 22 2.95 -1.75 -14.66
CA THR A 22 1.74 -2.57 -14.83
C THR A 22 0.83 -1.93 -15.90
N GLY A 23 0.32 -2.74 -16.82
CA GLY A 23 -0.55 -2.28 -17.90
C GLY A 23 -1.61 -3.31 -18.28
N ILE A 24 -2.66 -2.82 -18.93
CA ILE A 24 -3.75 -3.60 -19.51
C ILE A 24 -3.88 -3.18 -20.96
N GLY A 25 -4.13 -4.14 -21.84
CA GLY A 25 -4.33 -3.89 -23.25
C GLY A 25 -5.27 -4.87 -23.91
N LEU A 26 -5.67 -4.54 -25.13
CA LEU A 26 -6.43 -5.38 -26.03
C LEU A 26 -5.46 -6.12 -26.95
N VAL A 27 -5.65 -7.42 -27.12
CA VAL A 27 -4.94 -8.19 -28.14
C VAL A 27 -5.47 -7.77 -29.51
N GLU A 28 -4.64 -7.11 -30.32
CA GLU A 28 -4.97 -6.79 -31.72
C GLU A 28 -4.67 -7.98 -32.65
N GLN A 29 -3.57 -8.70 -32.40
CA GLN A 29 -3.10 -9.87 -33.15
C GLN A 29 -2.37 -10.83 -32.21
N SER A 30 -2.43 -12.15 -32.47
CA SER A 30 -1.74 -13.16 -31.66
C SER A 30 -1.30 -14.36 -32.50
N GLU A 31 -0.07 -14.82 -32.26
CA GLU A 31 0.46 -16.12 -32.70
C GLU A 31 0.62 -17.10 -31.53
N PHE A 32 0.20 -16.71 -30.33
CA PHE A 32 0.32 -17.51 -29.11
C PHE A 32 -0.95 -18.30 -28.84
N GLU A 33 -0.82 -19.61 -28.64
CA GLU A 33 -1.93 -20.48 -28.27
C GLU A 33 -2.52 -20.06 -26.92
N GLY A 34 -3.83 -19.75 -26.90
CA GLY A 34 -4.54 -19.30 -25.70
C GLY A 34 -4.83 -17.80 -25.63
N LEU A 35 -4.32 -16.99 -26.57
CA LEU A 35 -4.68 -15.57 -26.73
C LEU A 35 -5.21 -15.33 -28.14
N ALA A 36 -6.35 -14.65 -28.25
CA ALA A 36 -6.98 -14.29 -29.51
C ALA A 36 -7.21 -12.78 -29.64
N PRO A 37 -7.30 -12.23 -30.87
CA PRO A 37 -7.74 -10.85 -31.07
C PRO A 37 -9.06 -10.56 -30.33
N GLY A 38 -9.10 -9.45 -29.61
CA GLY A 38 -10.23 -9.06 -28.77
C GLY A 38 -10.07 -9.44 -27.28
N ASP A 39 -9.12 -10.31 -26.93
CA ASP A 39 -8.84 -10.63 -25.53
C ASP A 39 -8.28 -9.42 -24.78
N ILE A 40 -8.70 -9.24 -23.54
CA ILE A 40 -8.13 -8.24 -22.64
C ILE A 40 -7.08 -8.93 -21.77
N VAL A 41 -5.89 -8.35 -21.72
CA VAL A 41 -4.72 -8.92 -21.06
C VAL A 41 -4.05 -7.91 -20.14
N ARG A 42 -3.36 -8.41 -19.11
CA ARG A 42 -2.54 -7.65 -18.18
C ARG A 42 -1.09 -8.12 -18.19
N SER A 43 -0.16 -7.19 -18.00
CA SER A 43 1.23 -7.48 -17.65
C SER A 43 1.73 -6.57 -16.53
N PHE A 44 2.70 -7.05 -15.75
CA PHE A 44 3.42 -6.23 -14.77
C PHE A 44 4.58 -5.43 -15.39
N THR A 45 5.03 -5.81 -16.58
CA THR A 45 6.16 -5.21 -17.31
C THR A 45 5.69 -4.70 -18.68
N TRP A 46 4.58 -3.97 -18.69
CA TRP A 46 4.00 -3.36 -19.87
C TRP A 46 4.83 -2.13 -20.30
N PRO A 47 5.37 -2.08 -21.52
CA PRO A 47 6.09 -0.92 -22.02
C PRO A 47 5.15 0.28 -22.18
N TRP A 48 5.58 1.47 -21.75
CA TRP A 48 4.83 2.71 -21.92
C TRP A 48 4.82 3.17 -23.39
N GLN A 49 3.95 2.53 -24.17
CA GLN A 49 3.77 2.72 -25.60
C GLN A 49 2.29 2.51 -25.96
N LEU A 50 1.86 3.04 -27.11
CA LEU A 50 0.50 2.83 -27.61
C LEU A 50 0.26 1.40 -28.09
N ARG A 51 1.31 0.75 -28.60
CA ARG A 51 1.32 -0.63 -29.09
C ARG A 51 2.66 -1.27 -28.77
N SER A 52 2.63 -2.54 -28.37
CA SER A 52 3.84 -3.32 -28.09
C SER A 52 3.61 -4.78 -28.47
N THR A 53 4.63 -5.41 -29.04
CA THR A 53 4.68 -6.87 -29.23
C THR A 53 5.31 -7.49 -27.99
N LEU A 54 4.56 -8.36 -27.31
CA LEU A 54 5.00 -9.00 -26.06
C LEU A 54 4.90 -10.54 -26.20
N PRO A 55 5.77 -11.30 -25.53
CA PRO A 55 5.62 -12.76 -25.46
C PRO A 55 4.26 -13.12 -24.83
N GLY A 56 3.46 -13.96 -25.49
CA GLY A 56 2.13 -14.35 -24.99
C GLY A 56 2.15 -14.95 -23.58
N ALA A 57 3.19 -15.72 -23.24
CA ALA A 57 3.41 -16.28 -21.91
C ALA A 57 3.63 -15.23 -20.79
N SER A 58 3.91 -13.96 -21.15
CA SER A 58 4.06 -12.86 -20.19
C SER A 58 2.76 -12.08 -19.95
N LEU A 59 1.69 -12.46 -20.65
CA LEU A 59 0.39 -11.82 -20.60
C LEU A 59 -0.60 -12.72 -19.85
N ASN A 60 -1.35 -12.12 -18.94
CA ASN A 60 -2.43 -12.80 -18.26
C ASN A 60 -3.75 -12.31 -18.84
N LYS A 61 -4.54 -13.22 -19.42
CA LYS A 61 -5.92 -12.91 -19.82
C LYS A 61 -6.74 -12.57 -18.59
N ILE A 62 -7.52 -11.49 -18.67
CA ILE A 62 -8.40 -11.04 -17.59
C ILE A 62 -9.84 -11.01 -18.08
N ASP A 63 -10.78 -11.34 -17.19
CA ASP A 63 -12.21 -11.26 -17.46
C ASP A 63 -12.76 -9.88 -17.00
N PRO A 64 -13.22 -9.01 -17.92
CA PRO A 64 -13.78 -7.72 -17.58
C PRO A 64 -15.04 -7.81 -16.70
N ALA A 65 -15.76 -8.94 -16.72
CA ALA A 65 -16.98 -9.12 -15.95
C ALA A 65 -16.73 -9.04 -14.44
N ILE A 66 -15.54 -9.46 -13.97
CA ILE A 66 -15.13 -9.41 -12.55
C ILE A 66 -15.22 -7.98 -11.98
N VAL A 67 -15.01 -6.98 -12.83
CA VAL A 67 -14.99 -5.55 -12.45
C VAL A 67 -16.13 -4.77 -13.09
N GLY A 68 -17.20 -5.45 -13.52
CA GLY A 68 -18.36 -4.81 -14.16
C GLY A 68 -18.00 -4.06 -15.45
N GLY A 69 -16.96 -4.50 -16.17
CA GLY A 69 -16.46 -3.83 -17.38
C GLY A 69 -15.46 -2.70 -17.12
N HIS A 70 -15.25 -2.27 -15.86
CA HIS A 70 -14.29 -1.22 -15.51
C HIS A 70 -12.86 -1.79 -15.42
N VAL A 71 -12.29 -2.18 -16.55
CA VAL A 71 -10.99 -2.87 -16.63
C VAL A 71 -9.83 -2.14 -15.95
N SER A 72 -9.89 -0.80 -15.81
CA SER A 72 -8.89 -0.03 -15.06
C SER A 72 -8.78 -0.43 -13.58
N HIS A 73 -9.82 -1.04 -12.99
CA HIS A 73 -9.80 -1.52 -11.61
C HIS A 73 -8.73 -2.59 -11.36
N PHE A 74 -8.35 -3.37 -12.38
CA PHE A 74 -7.25 -4.34 -12.30
C PHE A 74 -5.86 -3.68 -12.16
N LEU A 75 -5.74 -2.37 -12.42
CA LEU A 75 -4.51 -1.60 -12.15
C LEU A 75 -4.46 -1.07 -10.70
N GLY A 76 -5.57 -1.11 -9.97
CA GLY A 76 -5.69 -0.52 -8.62
C GLY A 76 -6.31 -1.49 -7.62
N ALA A 77 -7.60 -1.34 -7.34
CA ALA A 77 -8.33 -2.06 -6.28
C ALA A 77 -8.38 -3.59 -6.48
N VAL A 78 -8.45 -4.06 -7.72
CA VAL A 78 -8.36 -5.51 -8.08
C VAL A 78 -6.95 -5.84 -8.61
N GLY A 79 -6.00 -4.96 -8.32
CA GLY A 79 -4.62 -5.02 -8.78
C GLY A 79 -3.64 -5.15 -7.63
N LEU A 80 -2.41 -4.70 -7.89
CA LEU A 80 -1.33 -4.76 -6.90
C LEU A 80 -1.66 -3.92 -5.66
N SER A 81 -2.23 -2.73 -5.83
CA SER A 81 -2.54 -1.84 -4.69
C SER A 81 -3.60 -2.42 -3.76
N GLY A 82 -4.65 -3.03 -4.29
CA GLY A 82 -5.65 -3.71 -3.48
C GLY A 82 -5.10 -4.94 -2.78
N LEU A 83 -4.30 -5.75 -3.47
CA LEU A 83 -3.64 -6.92 -2.86
C LEU A 83 -2.68 -6.50 -1.73
N THR A 84 -1.90 -5.44 -1.94
CA THR A 84 -1.02 -4.84 -0.92
C THR A 84 -1.80 -4.42 0.32
N ALA A 85 -2.90 -3.68 0.13
CA ALA A 85 -3.75 -3.23 1.23
C ALA A 85 -4.38 -4.41 1.98
N LEU A 86 -4.91 -5.39 1.24
CA LEU A 86 -5.55 -6.57 1.80
C LEU A 86 -4.59 -7.42 2.62
N LEU A 87 -3.44 -7.81 2.04
CA LEU A 87 -2.45 -8.62 2.75
C LEU A 87 -1.83 -7.85 3.92
N GLY A 88 -1.49 -6.58 3.72
CA GLY A 88 -0.90 -5.76 4.77
C GLY A 88 -1.84 -5.61 5.98
N ILE A 89 -3.13 -5.44 5.76
CA ILE A 89 -4.09 -5.31 6.87
C ILE A 89 -4.51 -6.67 7.43
N ARG A 90 -4.98 -7.61 6.60
CA ARG A 90 -5.55 -8.87 7.07
C ARG A 90 -4.49 -9.85 7.60
N VAL A 91 -3.34 -9.92 6.94
CA VAL A 91 -2.28 -10.88 7.31
C VAL A 91 -1.28 -10.28 8.28
N LYS A 92 -0.95 -8.98 8.14
CA LYS A 92 0.08 -8.32 8.95
C LYS A 92 -0.45 -7.30 9.96
N GLY A 93 -1.68 -6.81 9.81
CA GLY A 93 -2.19 -5.73 10.64
C GLY A 93 -2.54 -6.14 12.07
N HIS A 94 -2.75 -7.44 12.34
CA HIS A 94 -3.11 -7.99 13.65
C HIS A 94 -4.32 -7.29 14.31
N ILE A 95 -5.28 -6.86 13.49
CA ILE A 95 -6.53 -6.26 13.94
C ILE A 95 -7.41 -7.37 14.52
N ARG A 96 -7.99 -7.12 15.70
CA ARG A 96 -8.83 -8.06 16.44
C ARG A 96 -10.22 -7.48 16.59
N GLN A 97 -11.22 -8.28 16.27
CA GLN A 97 -12.62 -7.94 16.48
C GLN A 97 -12.89 -7.59 17.94
N ASN A 98 -13.67 -6.53 18.17
CA ASN A 98 -14.05 -6.04 19.50
C ASN A 98 -12.89 -5.61 20.42
N ALA A 99 -11.66 -5.49 19.91
CA ALA A 99 -10.52 -5.04 20.71
C ALA A 99 -10.45 -3.50 20.85
N ASN A 100 -11.40 -2.78 20.25
CA ASN A 100 -11.42 -1.33 20.15
C ASN A 100 -10.05 -0.80 19.70
N GLN A 101 -9.52 -1.26 18.57
CA GLN A 101 -8.21 -0.81 18.07
C GLN A 101 -8.32 0.43 17.18
N THR A 102 -7.34 1.31 17.29
CA THR A 102 -7.11 2.44 16.39
C THR A 102 -6.10 2.07 15.32
N VAL A 103 -6.48 2.22 14.06
CA VAL A 103 -5.63 2.01 12.89
C VAL A 103 -5.33 3.36 12.24
N LEU A 104 -4.05 3.70 12.14
CA LEU A 104 -3.60 4.89 11.43
C LEU A 104 -2.97 4.51 10.09
N ILE A 105 -3.27 5.27 9.04
CA ILE A 105 -2.72 5.05 7.69
C ILE A 105 -2.02 6.33 7.22
N SER A 106 -0.71 6.24 6.91
CA SER A 106 -0.02 7.34 6.21
C SER A 106 -0.22 7.24 4.70
N GLY A 107 -0.21 8.38 3.99
CA GLY A 107 -0.53 8.39 2.57
C GLY A 107 -1.95 7.86 2.28
N ALA A 108 -2.89 8.11 3.20
CA ALA A 108 -4.20 7.46 3.23
C ALA A 108 -5.05 7.71 1.98
N ALA A 109 -4.93 8.86 1.32
CA ALA A 109 -5.63 9.14 0.06
C ALA A 109 -4.91 8.61 -1.19
N GLY A 110 -3.86 7.79 -1.03
CA GLY A 110 -3.13 7.14 -2.13
C GLY A 110 -3.70 5.78 -2.51
N SER A 111 -3.14 5.17 -3.56
CA SER A 111 -3.66 3.93 -4.18
C SER A 111 -3.89 2.78 -3.18
N CYS A 112 -2.93 2.50 -2.29
CA CYS A 112 -3.09 1.45 -1.26
C CYS A 112 -3.81 1.96 -0.01
N GLY A 113 -3.54 3.21 0.41
CA GLY A 113 -3.96 3.72 1.72
C GLY A 113 -5.48 3.77 1.91
N HIS A 114 -6.22 4.16 0.88
CA HIS A 114 -7.68 4.33 1.00
C HIS A 114 -8.39 2.97 1.05
N LEU A 115 -7.81 1.96 0.40
CA LEU A 115 -8.25 0.58 0.49
C LEU A 115 -7.89 0.00 1.87
N ALA A 116 -6.67 0.26 2.35
CA ALA A 116 -6.20 -0.25 3.63
C ALA A 116 -7.08 0.24 4.80
N GLY A 117 -7.51 1.50 4.80
CA GLY A 117 -8.43 2.00 5.83
C GLY A 117 -9.82 1.36 5.80
N GLN A 118 -10.40 1.18 4.61
CA GLN A 118 -11.68 0.49 4.47
C GLN A 118 -11.59 -0.98 4.87
N ILE A 119 -10.51 -1.66 4.48
CA ILE A 119 -10.25 -3.05 4.89
C ILE A 119 -10.04 -3.11 6.41
N ALA A 120 -9.30 -2.18 7.02
CA ALA A 120 -9.11 -2.14 8.46
C ALA A 120 -10.43 -2.04 9.22
N ARG A 121 -11.36 -1.21 8.73
CA ARG A 121 -12.73 -1.15 9.27
C ARG A 121 -13.43 -2.49 9.21
N LEU A 122 -13.37 -3.17 8.06
CA LEU A 122 -13.97 -4.50 7.87
C LEU A 122 -13.33 -5.57 8.77
N GLU A 123 -12.03 -5.46 9.05
CA GLU A 123 -11.31 -6.35 9.97
C GLU A 123 -11.58 -6.04 11.46
N GLY A 124 -12.43 -5.05 11.78
CA GLY A 124 -12.86 -4.77 13.15
C GLY A 124 -12.13 -3.62 13.85
N ALA A 125 -11.41 -2.77 13.09
CA ALA A 125 -10.89 -1.51 13.64
C ALA A 125 -12.05 -0.63 14.12
N ALA A 126 -11.98 -0.19 15.38
CA ALA A 126 -12.97 0.70 15.94
C ALA A 126 -12.74 2.16 15.50
N THR A 127 -11.49 2.51 15.19
CA THR A 127 -11.12 3.84 14.74
C THR A 127 -10.12 3.73 13.61
N VAL A 128 -10.37 4.43 12.49
CA VAL A 128 -9.53 4.48 11.30
C VAL A 128 -9.23 5.94 10.99
N VAL A 129 -7.95 6.34 11.09
CA VAL A 129 -7.50 7.72 10.87
C VAL A 129 -6.47 7.77 9.76
N GLY A 130 -6.61 8.74 8.86
CA GLY A 130 -5.73 8.89 7.70
C GLY A 130 -4.81 10.11 7.80
N ILE A 131 -3.59 10.03 7.29
CA ILE A 131 -2.73 11.20 7.05
C ILE A 131 -2.59 11.43 5.55
N CYS A 132 -2.87 12.65 5.08
CA CYS A 132 -2.73 13.02 3.67
C CYS A 132 -2.36 14.49 3.47
N GLY A 133 -2.16 14.91 2.22
CA GLY A 133 -1.47 16.16 1.87
C GLY A 133 -2.34 17.34 1.46
N SER A 134 -3.67 17.27 1.61
CA SER A 134 -4.59 18.38 1.34
C SER A 134 -5.91 18.20 2.09
N GLU A 135 -6.60 19.32 2.37
CA GLU A 135 -7.93 19.28 3.01
C GLU A 135 -8.96 18.55 2.16
N GLU A 136 -8.88 18.68 0.83
CA GLU A 136 -9.75 17.94 -0.09
C GLU A 136 -9.60 16.43 0.07
N LYS A 137 -8.35 15.94 0.19
CA LYS A 137 -8.08 14.53 0.44
C LYS A 137 -8.57 14.10 1.82
N CYS A 138 -8.42 14.94 2.84
CA CYS A 138 -8.98 14.68 4.17
C CYS A 138 -10.50 14.52 4.12
N ARG A 139 -11.17 15.43 3.39
CA ARG A 139 -12.62 15.41 3.22
C ARG A 139 -13.09 14.12 2.56
N VAL A 140 -12.48 13.73 1.45
CA VAL A 140 -12.81 12.47 0.75
C VAL A 140 -12.65 11.26 1.68
N LEU A 141 -11.58 11.20 2.47
CA LEU A 141 -11.36 10.09 3.41
C LEU A 141 -12.49 9.96 4.44
N VAL A 142 -12.94 11.07 5.01
CA VAL A 142 -13.95 11.08 6.07
C VAL A 142 -15.37 10.94 5.50
N GLU A 143 -15.72 11.79 4.54
CA GLU A 143 -17.10 11.94 4.05
C GLU A 143 -17.51 10.83 3.07
N GLU A 144 -16.57 10.33 2.26
CA GLU A 144 -16.87 9.34 1.21
C GLU A 144 -16.38 7.94 1.57
N LEU A 145 -15.24 7.83 2.24
CA LEU A 145 -14.55 6.55 2.49
C LEU A 145 -14.69 6.03 3.93
N GLY A 146 -15.37 6.77 4.80
CA GLY A 146 -15.74 6.32 6.14
C GLY A 146 -14.60 6.25 7.16
N PHE A 147 -13.55 7.06 6.99
CA PHE A 147 -12.55 7.27 8.03
C PHE A 147 -13.13 8.11 9.16
N ASP A 148 -12.75 7.84 10.41
CA ASP A 148 -13.23 8.62 11.57
C ASP A 148 -12.52 9.98 11.68
N GLY A 149 -11.34 10.10 11.06
CA GLY A 149 -10.58 11.33 11.04
C GLY A 149 -9.51 11.35 9.95
N ALA A 150 -9.10 12.56 9.56
CA ALA A 150 -8.02 12.74 8.62
C ALA A 150 -7.17 13.97 8.96
N ILE A 151 -5.85 13.82 8.86
CA ILE A 151 -4.84 14.81 9.20
C ILE A 151 -4.17 15.32 7.93
N ASN A 152 -4.23 16.63 7.71
CA ASN A 152 -3.47 17.29 6.66
C ASN A 152 -2.07 17.66 7.18
N TYR A 153 -1.07 16.84 6.86
CA TYR A 153 0.29 17.01 7.38
C TYR A 153 0.98 18.31 6.92
N LYS A 154 0.46 18.98 5.89
CA LYS A 154 1.05 20.23 5.36
C LYS A 154 0.57 21.49 6.06
N LYS A 155 -0.55 21.44 6.78
CA LYS A 155 -1.19 22.63 7.36
C LYS A 155 -1.17 22.65 8.88
N LYS A 156 -1.02 21.50 9.52
CA LYS A 156 -1.20 21.35 10.96
C LYS A 156 0.01 20.70 11.61
N ASN A 157 0.15 20.92 12.92
CA ASN A 157 1.10 20.15 13.71
C ASN A 157 0.60 18.71 13.82
N VAL A 158 1.28 17.80 13.11
CA VAL A 158 0.89 16.38 13.04
C VAL A 158 0.84 15.74 14.42
N GLU A 159 1.76 16.08 15.33
CA GLU A 159 1.80 15.48 16.66
C GLU A 159 0.57 15.84 17.49
N ALA A 160 0.15 17.10 17.46
CA ALA A 160 -1.06 17.55 18.17
C ALA A 160 -2.34 16.95 17.55
N GLU A 161 -2.40 16.85 16.21
CA GLU A 161 -3.55 16.26 15.53
C GLU A 161 -3.65 14.76 15.76
N LEU A 162 -2.52 14.05 15.87
CA LEU A 162 -2.52 12.63 16.23
C LEU A 162 -3.16 12.40 17.61
N GLN A 163 -2.85 13.23 18.61
CA GLN A 163 -3.49 13.14 19.93
C GLN A 163 -4.99 13.42 19.87
N SER A 164 -5.40 14.39 19.05
CA SER A 164 -6.80 14.77 18.88
C SER A 164 -7.61 13.68 18.16
N CYS A 165 -7.08 13.14 17.06
CA CYS A 165 -7.76 12.12 16.24
C CYS A 165 -7.64 10.71 16.81
N CYS A 166 -6.59 10.43 17.58
CA CYS A 166 -6.32 9.12 18.18
C CYS A 166 -6.21 9.23 19.71
N PRO A 167 -7.27 9.65 20.43
CA PRO A 167 -7.20 9.92 21.88
C PRO A 167 -6.90 8.68 22.73
N ARG A 168 -7.06 7.48 22.16
CA ARG A 168 -6.74 6.19 22.80
C ARG A 168 -5.39 5.62 22.36
N GLY A 169 -4.57 6.42 21.68
CA GLY A 169 -3.34 5.98 21.04
C GLY A 169 -3.58 5.17 19.76
N ILE A 170 -2.49 4.65 19.20
CA ILE A 170 -2.46 3.98 17.90
C ILE A 170 -1.99 2.54 18.08
N ASP A 171 -2.82 1.58 17.69
CA ASP A 171 -2.52 0.16 17.84
C ASP A 171 -1.88 -0.42 16.57
N VAL A 172 -2.33 0.02 15.41
CA VAL A 172 -1.82 -0.45 14.11
C VAL A 172 -1.47 0.75 13.24
N TYR A 173 -0.28 0.74 12.66
CA TYR A 173 0.17 1.76 11.71
C TYR A 173 0.49 1.14 10.35
N PHE A 174 -0.29 1.49 9.33
CA PHE A 174 0.01 1.15 7.94
C PHE A 174 0.87 2.26 7.33
N ASP A 175 2.17 1.99 7.23
CA ASP A 175 3.17 2.98 6.83
C ASP A 175 3.46 2.93 5.33
N ASN A 176 3.05 3.98 4.60
CA ASN A 176 3.39 4.22 3.20
C ASN A 176 4.45 5.32 3.01
N VAL A 177 4.82 6.03 4.08
CA VAL A 177 5.51 7.32 3.97
C VAL A 177 6.92 7.27 4.56
N GLY A 178 7.09 6.70 5.74
CA GLY A 178 8.37 6.75 6.46
C GLY A 178 8.70 8.16 6.99
N GLY A 179 9.96 8.33 7.41
CA GLY A 179 10.49 9.63 7.83
C GLY A 179 9.80 10.24 9.04
N ASP A 180 9.74 11.58 9.05
CA ASP A 180 9.26 12.35 10.20
C ASP A 180 7.81 12.03 10.57
N ILE A 181 6.96 11.75 9.59
CA ILE A 181 5.58 11.32 9.85
C ILE A 181 5.59 10.00 10.64
N SER A 182 6.34 9.01 10.18
CA SER A 182 6.44 7.73 10.91
C SER A 182 7.07 7.91 12.29
N ASN A 183 8.07 8.79 12.43
CA ASN A 183 8.66 9.10 13.73
C ASN A 183 7.62 9.66 14.71
N SER A 184 6.83 10.67 14.29
CA SER A 184 5.76 11.25 15.12
C SER A 184 4.66 10.24 15.47
N VAL A 185 4.32 9.35 14.54
CA VAL A 185 3.33 8.28 14.76
C VAL A 185 3.84 7.26 15.79
N ILE A 186 5.06 6.76 15.62
CA ILE A 186 5.65 5.73 16.48
C ILE A 186 5.71 6.19 17.94
N ARG A 187 6.04 7.47 18.18
CA ARG A 187 6.05 8.05 19.53
C ARG A 187 4.69 8.05 20.22
N GLN A 188 3.60 7.91 19.47
CA GLN A 188 2.21 7.93 19.96
C GLN A 188 1.53 6.56 19.85
N MET A 189 2.25 5.52 19.45
CA MET A 189 1.72 4.16 19.42
C MET A 189 1.61 3.55 20.82
N ASN A 190 0.59 2.71 20.98
CA ASN A 190 0.35 1.97 22.21
C ASN A 190 1.38 0.87 22.42
N GLU A 191 1.49 0.42 23.68
CA GLU A 191 2.26 -0.78 24.00
C GLU A 191 1.68 -2.01 23.28
N GLY A 192 2.56 -2.84 22.72
CA GLY A 192 2.19 -4.00 21.91
C GLY A 192 1.65 -3.65 20.52
N GLY A 193 1.78 -2.40 20.07
CA GLY A 193 1.33 -1.97 18.74
C GLY A 193 2.07 -2.66 17.59
N HIS A 194 1.54 -2.52 16.37
CA HIS A 194 2.10 -3.14 15.17
C HIS A 194 2.24 -2.14 14.02
N ILE A 195 3.37 -2.17 13.33
CA ILE A 195 3.65 -1.38 12.14
C ILE A 195 3.74 -2.32 10.94
N VAL A 196 2.86 -2.08 9.97
CA VAL A 196 2.91 -2.69 8.64
C VAL A 196 3.66 -1.74 7.72
N LEU A 197 4.93 -2.04 7.44
CA LEU A 197 5.76 -1.24 6.53
C LEU A 197 5.43 -1.59 5.08
N CYS A 198 4.55 -0.79 4.47
CA CYS A 198 4.18 -0.94 3.07
C CYS A 198 5.16 -0.24 2.12
N GLY A 199 5.62 0.96 2.48
CA GLY A 199 6.52 1.75 1.67
C GLY A 199 7.02 2.98 2.42
N GLN A 200 8.03 3.66 1.87
CA GLN A 200 8.60 4.87 2.47
C GLN A 200 8.79 5.97 1.42
N ILE A 201 7.69 6.45 0.86
CA ILE A 201 7.71 7.38 -0.28
C ILE A 201 8.47 8.70 0.00
N SER A 202 8.56 9.13 1.26
CA SER A 202 9.33 10.32 1.62
C SER A 202 10.85 10.11 1.56
N GLN A 203 11.30 8.87 1.37
CA GLN A 203 12.71 8.47 1.40
C GLN A 203 13.21 7.99 0.03
N TYR A 204 12.33 7.64 -0.92
CA TYR A 204 12.71 7.05 -2.22
C TYR A 204 13.67 7.89 -3.07
N ASN A 205 13.62 9.22 -2.94
CA ASN A 205 14.49 10.14 -3.68
C ASN A 205 15.74 10.56 -2.87
N LYS A 206 16.09 9.81 -1.83
CA LYS A 206 17.29 10.05 -1.01
C LYS A 206 18.27 8.90 -1.20
N ASP A 207 19.55 9.21 -1.01
CA ASP A 207 20.63 8.24 -1.09
C ASP A 207 20.85 7.57 0.27
N VAL A 208 19.94 6.66 0.63
CA VAL A 208 19.95 5.91 1.90
C VAL A 208 19.62 4.44 1.65
N PRO A 209 20.10 3.51 2.50
CA PRO A 209 19.71 2.10 2.42
C PRO A 209 18.19 1.92 2.51
N TYR A 210 17.67 0.84 1.92
CA TYR A 210 16.25 0.48 2.01
C TYR A 210 16.03 -0.83 2.78
N PRO A 211 15.10 -0.88 3.75
CA PRO A 211 14.37 0.26 4.29
C PRO A 211 15.31 1.22 5.06
N PRO A 212 15.11 2.55 4.99
CA PRO A 212 15.85 3.51 5.80
C PRO A 212 15.90 3.12 7.29
N PRO A 213 17.07 3.21 7.93
CA PRO A 213 17.19 2.94 9.37
C PRO A 213 16.34 3.93 10.16
N LEU A 214 15.76 3.45 11.26
CA LEU A 214 15.06 4.31 12.20
C LEU A 214 16.08 5.13 13.00
N LEU A 215 15.66 6.26 13.55
CA LEU A 215 16.47 6.99 14.52
C LEU A 215 16.62 6.17 15.80
N ASN A 216 17.78 6.23 16.46
CA ASN A 216 18.06 5.43 17.67
C ASN A 216 16.99 5.60 18.76
N ASP A 217 16.48 6.81 18.95
CA ASP A 217 15.44 7.09 19.94
C ASP A 217 14.08 6.54 19.53
N ILE A 218 13.79 6.45 18.23
CA ILE A 218 12.61 5.77 17.70
C ILE A 218 12.73 4.25 17.90
N GLU A 219 13.90 3.65 17.64
CA GLU A 219 14.15 2.24 17.94
C GLU A 219 13.97 1.92 19.43
N GLN A 220 14.43 2.81 20.31
CA GLN A 220 14.18 2.70 21.75
C GLN A 220 12.69 2.70 22.08
N VAL A 221 11.88 3.56 21.43
CA VAL A 221 10.42 3.55 21.60
C VAL A 221 9.82 2.21 21.17
N LEU A 222 10.25 1.65 20.03
CA LEU A 222 9.76 0.33 19.58
C LEU A 222 10.04 -0.73 20.64
N HIS A 223 11.27 -0.77 21.14
CA HIS A 223 11.67 -1.74 22.15
C HIS A 223 10.93 -1.55 23.48
N GLN A 224 10.87 -0.32 24.00
CA GLN A 224 10.24 -0.01 25.28
C GLN A 224 8.74 -0.31 25.29
N ARG A 225 8.05 -0.10 24.15
CA ARG A 225 6.61 -0.35 24.02
C ARG A 225 6.29 -1.68 23.37
N SER A 226 7.27 -2.57 23.17
CA SER A 226 7.07 -3.85 22.48
C SER A 226 6.35 -3.70 21.12
N ILE A 227 6.60 -2.60 20.40
CA ILE A 227 6.00 -2.35 19.09
C ILE A 227 6.73 -3.19 18.06
N THR A 228 5.97 -3.98 17.31
CA THR A 228 6.51 -4.83 16.25
C THR A 228 6.44 -4.11 14.91
N ARG A 229 7.43 -4.32 14.04
CA ARG A 229 7.50 -3.71 12.70
C ARG A 229 7.81 -4.79 11.68
N THR A 230 6.89 -5.01 10.73
CA THR A 230 7.05 -6.03 9.68
C THR A 230 7.01 -5.40 8.30
N GLU A 231 7.86 -5.91 7.40
CA GLU A 231 7.81 -5.54 5.98
C GLU A 231 6.60 -6.21 5.31
N GLY A 232 5.80 -5.41 4.62
CA GLY A 232 4.50 -5.87 4.11
C GLY A 232 4.59 -6.81 2.91
N MET A 233 5.68 -6.82 2.13
CA MET A 233 5.66 -7.43 0.78
C MET A 233 6.96 -8.09 0.29
N THR A 234 8.02 -8.20 1.09
CA THR A 234 9.31 -8.78 0.62
C THR A 234 9.20 -10.28 0.26
N LYS A 235 8.13 -10.98 0.68
CA LYS A 235 7.85 -12.38 0.30
C LYS A 235 6.36 -12.60 -0.01
N LEU A 236 5.89 -12.15 -1.18
CA LEU A 236 4.52 -12.39 -1.63
C LEU A 236 4.15 -13.88 -1.67
N GLY A 237 5.12 -14.75 -1.99
CA GLY A 237 4.93 -16.20 -2.08
C GLY A 237 4.45 -16.87 -0.79
N ASP A 238 4.96 -16.42 0.37
CA ASP A 238 4.60 -17.01 1.66
C ASP A 238 3.23 -16.53 2.18
N SER A 239 2.75 -15.38 1.70
CA SER A 239 1.54 -14.73 2.21
C SER A 239 0.25 -15.20 1.51
N ILE A 240 0.34 -15.76 0.30
CA ILE A 240 -0.82 -16.21 -0.49
C ILE A 240 -1.41 -17.52 0.07
N THR A 241 -0.58 -18.39 0.66
CA THR A 241 -1.02 -19.68 1.23
C THR A 241 -2.02 -19.52 2.38
N HIS A 242 -1.95 -18.40 3.13
CA HIS A 242 -2.85 -18.12 4.24
C HIS A 242 -4.26 -17.68 3.80
N LEU A 243 -4.43 -17.12 2.60
CA LEU A 243 -5.74 -16.65 2.11
C LEU A 243 -6.63 -17.77 1.54
N GLN A 244 -6.08 -18.98 1.32
CA GLN A 244 -6.83 -20.10 0.75
C GLN A 244 -7.51 -20.99 1.80
N GLN A 245 -7.48 -20.60 3.08
CA GLN A 245 -7.99 -21.40 4.20
C GLN A 245 -9.31 -20.88 4.80
N ASP A 246 -9.84 -19.76 4.28
CA ASP A 246 -11.13 -19.14 4.66
C ASP A 246 -12.06 -19.06 3.45
#